data_AF-A0A7C3B002-F1
#
_entry.id   AF-A0A7C3B002-F1
#
_cell.length_a   1.000
_cell.length_b   1.000
_cell.length_c   1.000
_cell.angle_alpha   90.00
_cell.angle_beta   90.00
_cell.angle_gamma   90.00
#
_symmetry.space_group_name_H-M   'P 1'
#
loop_
_entity.id
_entity.type
_entity.pdbx_description
1 polymer ?
#
loop_
_entity_poly.entity_id
_entity_poly.type
_entity_poly.pdbx_seq_one_letter_code
_entity_poly.pdbx_strand_id
1 'polypeptide(L)'
;MRLDLNVFAAGNTNEIIPPELLSRFDTKLYFPPYCFREFVSVCRGYLSRYENVPEDIADYIGVQTWQHLDKDVRTARGIVRRLRESSTNDVDRVVGFLRK
;
A
#
# COMPACT_ATOMS: atom_id res chain seq x y z
N MET A 1 -30.91 -1.39 28.42
CA MET A 1 -30.83 -1.62 26.97
C MET A 1 -29.40 -2.05 26.67
N ARG A 2 -29.17 -3.25 26.13
CA ARG A 2 -27.82 -3.74 25.77
C ARG A 2 -27.66 -3.54 24.26
N LEU A 3 -26.70 -2.72 23.86
CA LEU A 3 -26.37 -2.50 22.45
C LEU A 3 -25.39 -3.59 22.02
N ASP A 4 -25.73 -4.29 20.95
CA ASP A 4 -24.85 -5.27 20.32
C ASP A 4 -23.97 -4.53 19.30
N LEU A 5 -22.72 -4.29 19.67
CA LEU A 5 -21.78 -3.44 18.93
C LEU A 5 -20.40 -4.08 18.90
N ASN A 6 -19.75 -3.99 17.74
CA ASN A 6 -18.35 -4.32 17.57
C ASN A 6 -17.53 -3.03 17.53
N VAL A 7 -16.46 -2.97 18.32
CA VAL A 7 -15.54 -1.82 18.37
C VAL A 7 -14.22 -2.22 17.72
N PHE A 8 -13.80 -1.44 16.72
CA PHE A 8 -12.51 -1.60 16.04
C PHE A 8 -11.63 -0.39 16.30
N ALA A 9 -10.35 -0.63 16.61
CA ALA A 9 -9.33 0.39 16.74
C ALA A 9 -8.15 0.04 15.83
N ALA A 10 -7.58 1.04 15.16
CA ALA A 10 -6.44 0.90 14.27
C ALA A 10 -5.37 1.94 14.60
N GLY A 11 -4.11 1.55 14.49
CA GLY A 11 -2.95 2.40 14.75
C GLY A 11 -1.67 1.74 14.24
N ASN A 12 -0.61 2.54 14.10
CA ASN A 12 0.68 2.05 13.59
C ASN A 12 1.52 1.35 14.66
N THR A 13 1.32 1.73 15.93
CA THR A 13 1.96 1.13 17.09
C THR A 13 0.97 1.09 18.24
N ASN A 14 1.09 0.08 19.10
CA ASN A 14 0.32 -0.04 20.33
C ASN A 14 1.15 0.31 21.58
N GLU A 15 2.42 0.68 21.43
CA GLU A 15 3.35 0.97 22.53
C GLU A 15 2.90 2.15 23.40
N ILE A 16 2.18 3.11 22.80
CA ILE A 16 1.71 4.33 23.47
C ILE A 16 0.31 4.13 24.07
N ILE A 17 -0.37 3.01 23.78
CA ILE A 17 -1.74 2.79 24.21
C ILE A 17 -1.75 2.30 25.67
N PRO A 18 -2.53 2.94 26.57
CA PRO A 18 -2.63 2.49 27.96
C PRO A 18 -3.05 1.02 28.08
N PRO A 19 -2.44 0.24 28.99
CA PRO A 19 -2.73 -1.18 29.14
C PRO A 19 -4.20 -1.45 29.49
N GLU A 20 -4.85 -0.56 30.22
CA GLU A 20 -6.27 -0.65 30.57
C GLU A 20 -7.15 -0.59 29.33
N LEU A 21 -6.82 0.27 28.36
CA LEU A 21 -7.54 0.34 27.10
C LEU A 21 -7.27 -0.90 26.23
N LEU A 22 -6.01 -1.32 26.14
CA LEU A 22 -5.63 -2.53 25.40
C LEU A 22 -6.27 -3.81 25.95
N SER A 23 -6.56 -3.87 27.25
CA SER A 23 -7.22 -5.01 27.88
C SER A 23 -8.69 -5.18 27.45
N ARG A 24 -9.30 -4.14 26.86
CA ARG A 24 -10.70 -4.17 26.37
C ARG A 24 -10.84 -4.77 24.97
N PHE A 25 -9.73 -5.02 24.29
CA PHE A 25 -9.74 -5.62 22.96
C PHE A 25 -9.34 -7.09 23.07
N ASP A 26 -10.32 -7.97 22.83
CA ASP A 26 -10.13 -9.43 22.89
C ASP A 26 -9.17 -9.95 21.82
N THR A 27 -9.15 -9.29 20.66
CA THR A 27 -8.29 -9.66 19.53
C THR A 27 -7.41 -8.49 19.11
N LYS A 28 -6.09 -8.72 19.07
CA LYS A 28 -5.09 -7.76 18.61
C LYS A 28 -4.48 -8.28 17.31
N LEU A 29 -4.79 -7.61 16.21
CA LEU A 29 -4.26 -7.95 14.89
C LEU A 29 -3.09 -7.03 14.56
N TYR A 30 -1.96 -7.62 14.18
CA TYR A 30 -0.80 -6.89 13.69
C TYR A 30 -0.66 -7.17 12.20
N PHE A 31 -0.59 -6.09 11.41
CA PHE A 31 -0.38 -6.17 9.97
C PHE A 31 1.11 -5.91 9.71
N PRO A 32 1.90 -6.95 9.40
CA PRO A 32 3.29 -6.76 9.05
C PRO A 32 3.40 -5.96 7.74
N PRO A 33 4.50 -5.23 7.52
CA PRO A 33 4.80 -4.66 6.21
C PRO A 33 4.79 -5.77 5.15
N TYR A 34 4.28 -5.46 3.96
CA TYR A 34 4.27 -6.40 2.84
C TYR A 34 5.67 -6.93 2.56
N CYS A 35 5.79 -8.21 2.22
CA CYS A 35 6.97 -8.69 1.52
C CYS A 35 6.94 -8.21 0.06
N PHE A 36 8.07 -8.33 -0.65
CA PHE A 36 8.18 -7.91 -2.04
C PHE A 36 7.07 -8.49 -2.94
N ARG A 37 6.81 -9.80 -2.83
CA ARG A 37 5.80 -10.48 -3.66
C ARG A 37 4.38 -10.02 -3.35
N GLU A 38 4.05 -9.84 -2.08
CA GLU A 38 2.76 -9.32 -1.64
C GLU A 38 2.56 -7.89 -2.12
N PHE A 39 3.58 -7.03 -1.97
CA PHE A 39 3.53 -5.65 -2.42
C PHE A 39 3.27 -5.55 -3.93
N VAL A 40 4.05 -6.27 -4.74
CA VAL A 40 3.87 -6.29 -6.20
C VAL A 40 2.49 -6.83 -6.57
N SER A 41 2.02 -7.90 -5.92
CA SER A 41 0.68 -8.44 -6.15
C SER A 41 -0.44 -7.46 -5.78
N VAL A 42 -0.29 -6.70 -4.70
CA VAL A 42 -1.24 -5.65 -4.29
C VAL A 42 -1.23 -4.52 -5.31
N CYS A 43 -0.05 -4.08 -5.76
CA CYS A 43 0.08 -3.05 -6.79
C CYS A 43 -0.58 -3.48 -8.10
N ARG A 44 -0.32 -4.70 -8.59
CA ARG A 44 -0.99 -5.25 -9.79
C ARG A 44 -2.50 -5.23 -9.65
N GLY A 45 -3.02 -5.85 -8.57
CA GLY A 45 -4.46 -5.96 -8.36
C GLY A 45 -5.14 -4.60 -8.17
N TYR A 46 -4.52 -3.68 -7.44
CA TYR A 46 -5.07 -2.36 -7.18
C TYR A 46 -5.02 -1.46 -8.43
N LEU A 47 -3.86 -1.33 -9.07
CA LEU A 47 -3.68 -0.42 -10.20
C LEU A 47 -4.46 -0.88 -11.43
N SER A 48 -4.51 -2.19 -11.72
CA SER A 48 -5.29 -2.69 -12.85
C SER A 48 -6.79 -2.57 -12.62
N ARG A 49 -7.29 -2.81 -11.41
CA ARG A 49 -8.74 -2.70 -11.13
C ARG A 49 -9.23 -1.27 -11.01
N TYR A 50 -8.45 -0.38 -10.39
CA TYR A 50 -8.92 0.97 -10.03
C TYR A 50 -8.35 2.09 -10.89
N GLU A 51 -7.20 1.90 -11.53
CA GLU A 51 -6.57 2.91 -12.40
C GLU A 51 -6.48 2.45 -13.87
N ASN A 52 -7.08 1.29 -14.20
CA ASN A 52 -7.20 0.73 -15.56
C ASN A 52 -5.85 0.56 -16.29
N VAL A 53 -4.80 0.23 -15.55
CA VAL A 53 -3.44 0.01 -16.08
C VAL A 53 -3.26 -1.47 -16.45
N PRO A 54 -2.63 -1.78 -17.61
CA PRO A 54 -2.24 -3.14 -17.95
C PRO A 54 -1.47 -3.84 -16.82
N GLU A 55 -1.74 -5.13 -16.58
CA GLU A 55 -1.18 -5.86 -15.44
C GLU A 55 0.36 -5.93 -15.45
N ASP A 56 0.96 -6.02 -16.64
CA ASP A 56 2.41 -6.01 -16.85
C ASP A 56 3.05 -4.69 -16.42
N ILE A 57 2.42 -3.57 -16.77
CA ILE A 57 2.86 -2.23 -16.36
C ILE A 57 2.61 -2.02 -14.87
N ALA A 58 1.48 -2.49 -14.34
CA ALA A 58 1.18 -2.40 -12.92
C ALA A 58 2.17 -3.22 -12.06
N ASP A 59 2.55 -4.42 -12.52
CA ASP A 59 3.62 -5.23 -11.91
C ASP A 59 4.95 -4.47 -11.95
N TYR A 60 5.31 -3.90 -13.11
CA TYR A 60 6.55 -3.15 -13.26
C TYR A 60 6.62 -1.94 -12.32
N ILE A 61 5.52 -1.18 -12.20
CA ILE A 61 5.42 -0.06 -11.24
C ILE A 61 5.60 -0.55 -9.81
N GLY A 62 5.00 -1.69 -9.45
CA GLY A 62 5.19 -2.32 -8.15
C GLY A 62 6.67 -2.64 -7.87
N VAL A 63 7.37 -3.23 -8.84
CA VAL A 63 8.80 -3.54 -8.72
C VAL A 63 9.63 -2.28 -8.56
N GLN A 64 9.42 -1.27 -9.40
CA GLN A 64 10.18 -0.01 -9.35
C GLN A 64 9.93 0.76 -8.05
N THR A 65 8.68 0.83 -7.60
CA THR A 65 8.32 1.50 -6.34
C THR A 65 9.00 0.82 -5.15
N TRP A 66 9.06 -0.51 -5.15
CA TRP A 66 9.69 -1.26 -4.08
C TRP A 66 11.22 -1.05 -4.02
N GLN A 67 11.87 -1.10 -5.18
CA GLN A 67 13.33 -1.06 -5.28
C GLN A 67 13.90 0.34 -5.12
N HIS A 68 13.13 1.38 -5.44
CA HIS A 68 13.68 2.72 -5.65
C HIS A 68 12.99 3.84 -4.87
N LEU A 69 11.83 3.58 -4.26
CA LEU A 69 11.04 4.57 -3.53
C LEU A 69 10.73 4.08 -2.09
N ASP A 70 9.58 4.45 -1.58
CA ASP A 70 9.15 4.29 -0.17
C ASP A 70 8.37 3.00 0.11
N LYS A 71 8.16 2.15 -0.90
CA LYS A 71 7.36 0.91 -0.79
C LYS A 71 5.92 1.19 -0.35
N ASP A 72 5.37 2.36 -0.69
CA ASP A 72 3.95 2.69 -0.49
C ASP A 72 3.15 2.51 -1.79
N VAL A 73 2.01 1.82 -1.69
CA VAL A 73 1.04 1.65 -2.79
C VAL A 73 0.47 3.00 -3.24
N ARG A 74 0.39 3.99 -2.34
CA ARG A 74 -0.01 5.36 -2.67
C ARG A 74 0.99 6.03 -3.61
N THR A 75 2.27 5.74 -3.45
CA THR A 75 3.34 6.24 -4.32
C THR A 75 3.27 5.55 -5.68
N ALA A 76 3.04 4.23 -5.72
CA ALA A 76 2.77 3.49 -6.95
C ALA A 76 1.58 4.07 -7.74
N ARG A 77 0.48 4.40 -7.05
CA ARG A 77 -0.67 5.12 -7.64
C ARG A 77 -0.28 6.50 -8.17
N GLY A 78 0.57 7.21 -7.43
CA GLY A 78 1.11 8.51 -7.84
C GLY A 78 1.93 8.45 -9.13
N ILE A 79 2.63 7.34 -9.38
CA ILE A 79 3.35 7.08 -10.63
C ILE A 79 2.35 6.96 -11.78
N VAL A 80 1.33 6.10 -11.64
CA VAL A 80 0.32 5.88 -12.68
C VAL A 80 -0.32 7.18 -13.14
N ARG A 81 -0.69 8.05 -12.20
CA ARG A 81 -1.33 9.35 -12.51
C ARG A 81 -0.43 10.36 -13.23
N ARG A 82 0.87 10.08 -13.32
CA ARG A 82 1.88 10.90 -14.02
C ARG A 82 2.40 10.24 -15.29
N LEU A 83 1.94 9.03 -15.59
CA LEU A 83 2.19 8.39 -16.87
C LEU A 83 1.42 9.14 -17.96
N ARG A 84 2.09 9.34 -19.08
CA ARG A 84 1.53 9.76 -20.36
C ARG A 84 1.13 8.53 -21.16
N GLU A 85 1.92 7.47 -21.07
CA GLU A 85 1.71 6.21 -21.78
C GLU A 85 1.95 5.04 -20.84
N SER A 86 1.22 3.93 -21.05
CA SER A 86 1.42 2.68 -20.30
C SER A 86 2.63 1.92 -20.83
N SER A 87 3.83 2.48 -20.64
CA SER A 87 5.10 1.90 -21.07
C SER A 87 6.14 1.90 -19.94
N THR A 88 7.04 0.92 -19.94
CA THR A 88 8.10 0.80 -18.94
C THR A 88 9.04 2.00 -18.93
N ASN A 89 9.33 2.57 -20.11
CA ASN A 89 10.18 3.75 -20.25
C ASN A 89 9.56 5.00 -19.56
N ASP A 90 8.24 5.19 -19.68
CA ASP A 90 7.59 6.31 -19.03
C ASP A 90 7.47 6.10 -17.50
N VAL A 91 7.33 4.85 -17.06
CA VAL A 91 7.46 4.49 -15.64
C VAL A 91 8.85 4.85 -15.12
N ASP A 92 9.92 4.47 -15.82
CA ASP A 92 11.30 4.78 -15.42
C ASP A 92 11.55 6.29 -15.37
N ARG A 93 10.99 7.06 -16.32
CA ARG A 93 11.04 8.53 -16.32
C ARG A 93 10.41 9.11 -15.06
N VAL A 94 9.21 8.67 -14.70
CA VAL A 94 8.48 9.18 -13.53
C VAL A 94 9.17 8.75 -12.24
N VAL A 95 9.61 7.50 -12.15
CA VAL A 95 10.36 6.99 -11.00
C VAL A 95 11.66 7.77 -10.82
N GLY A 96 12.41 8.00 -11.90
CA GLY A 96 13.62 8.81 -11.88
C GLY A 96 13.40 10.24 -11.41
N PHE A 97 12.26 10.85 -11.78
CA PHE A 97 11.88 12.18 -11.28
C PHE A 97 11.51 12.18 -9.78
N LEU A 98 10.95 11.08 -9.27
CA LEU A 98 10.55 10.96 -7.86
C LEU A 98 11.70 10.54 -6.94
N ARG A 99 12.77 9.96 -7.48
CA ARG A 99 14.00 9.69 -6.73
C ARG A 99 14.62 11.04 -6.30
N LYS A 100 14.83 11.20 -5.00
CA LYS A 100 15.62 12.29 -4.41
C LYS A 100 17.11 11.99 -4.51
#